data_AF-A0A7S8EKU5-F1
#
_entry.id   AF-A0A7S8EKU5-F1
#
_cell.length_a   1.000
_cell.length_b   1.000
_cell.length_c   1.000
_cell.angle_alpha   90.00
_cell.angle_beta   90.00
_cell.angle_gamma   90.00
#
_symmetry.space_group_name_H-M   'P 1'
#
loop_
_entity.id
_entity.type
_entity.pdbx_description
1 polymer ?
#
loop_
_entity_poly.entity_id
_entity_poly.type
_entity_poly.pdbx_seq_one_letter_code
_entity_poly.pdbx_strand_id
1 'polypeptide(L)'
;MISITVLSLALSACQAERKVVSTPSSVSSGKSAALQVMEQVAIAAHKCWFAAKDPAFRAYRMANELNSFSGRPRFLLVPAKNYEAKPLLVVQAEGASRRVEYFGPLLDDKLGGRITGDIARWSSGNNACASNA
;
A
#
# COMPACT_ATOMS: atom_id res chain seq x y z
N MET A 1 53.19 -29.98 -39.44
CA MET A 1 53.83 -29.34 -38.28
C MET A 1 53.70 -27.83 -38.41
N ILE A 2 52.64 -27.23 -37.86
CA ILE A 2 52.57 -25.80 -37.55
C ILE A 2 51.80 -25.69 -36.23
N SER A 3 52.53 -25.52 -35.13
CA SER A 3 51.98 -25.18 -33.81
C SER A 3 51.63 -23.71 -33.80
N ILE A 4 50.39 -23.38 -33.45
CA ILE A 4 49.98 -22.00 -33.15
C ILE A 4 49.71 -21.92 -31.66
N THR A 5 50.70 -21.38 -30.94
CA THR A 5 50.59 -20.97 -29.54
C THR A 5 49.75 -19.69 -29.51
N VAL A 6 48.48 -19.78 -29.09
CA VAL A 6 47.63 -18.60 -28.89
C VAL A 6 47.58 -18.24 -27.41
N LEU A 7 48.05 -17.01 -27.19
CA LEU A 7 48.21 -16.25 -25.97
C LEU A 7 46.88 -16.06 -25.22
N SER A 8 46.85 -16.45 -23.95
CA SER A 8 45.70 -16.31 -23.05
C SER A 8 45.36 -14.84 -22.81
N LEU A 9 44.24 -14.37 -23.34
CA LEU A 9 43.63 -13.10 -22.94
C LEU A 9 42.94 -13.29 -21.57
N ALA A 10 43.55 -12.76 -20.52
CA ALA A 10 42.93 -12.63 -19.21
C ALA A 10 41.78 -11.61 -19.28
N LEU A 11 40.55 -12.12 -19.36
CA LEU A 11 39.35 -11.31 -19.23
C LEU A 11 39.23 -10.87 -17.76
N SER A 12 39.68 -9.66 -17.47
CA SER A 12 39.39 -8.93 -16.23
C SER A 12 37.88 -8.67 -16.18
N ALA A 13 37.12 -9.60 -15.62
CA ALA A 13 35.75 -9.36 -15.21
C ALA A 13 35.79 -8.36 -14.05
N CYS A 14 35.41 -7.11 -14.34
CA CYS A 14 35.02 -6.16 -13.31
C CYS A 14 33.90 -6.79 -12.48
N GLN A 15 34.27 -7.39 -11.36
CA GLN A 15 33.39 -7.60 -10.22
C GLN A 15 33.04 -6.22 -9.69
N ALA A 16 32.10 -5.54 -10.36
CA ALA A 16 31.30 -4.55 -9.68
C ALA A 16 30.48 -5.34 -8.68
N GLU A 17 31.00 -5.47 -7.46
CA GLU A 17 30.22 -5.76 -6.27
C GLU A 17 29.12 -4.70 -6.21
N ARG A 18 28.01 -4.96 -6.91
CA ARG A 18 26.73 -4.43 -6.49
C ARG A 18 26.59 -5.00 -5.10
N LYS A 19 26.93 -4.16 -4.12
CA LYS A 19 26.36 -4.23 -2.80
C LYS A 19 24.86 -4.24 -3.04
N VAL A 20 24.30 -5.43 -3.22
CA VAL A 20 22.90 -5.69 -3.00
C VAL A 20 22.77 -5.36 -1.54
N VAL A 21 22.45 -4.10 -1.27
CA VAL A 21 21.72 -3.75 -0.07
C VAL A 21 20.43 -4.54 -0.24
N SER A 22 20.49 -5.80 0.16
CA SER A 22 19.36 -6.55 0.63
C SER A 22 18.91 -5.78 1.86
N THR A 23 18.22 -4.66 1.64
CA THR A 23 17.25 -4.22 2.63
C THR A 23 16.44 -5.47 2.93
N PRO A 24 16.38 -5.93 4.18
CA PRO A 24 15.45 -6.97 4.54
C PRO A 24 14.08 -6.34 4.35
N SER A 25 13.50 -6.48 3.16
CA SER A 25 12.06 -6.58 3.08
C SER A 25 11.80 -7.89 3.78
N SER A 26 11.54 -7.79 5.09
CA SER A 26 11.04 -8.86 5.90
C SER A 26 9.78 -9.35 5.21
N VAL A 27 9.94 -10.36 4.35
CA VAL A 27 8.82 -11.16 3.90
C VAL A 27 8.38 -11.88 5.15
N SER A 28 7.44 -11.26 5.86
CA SER A 28 6.78 -11.83 7.00
C SER A 28 6.21 -13.17 6.54
N SER A 29 6.86 -14.24 7.00
CA SER A 29 6.45 -15.61 6.79
C SER A 29 4.95 -15.76 7.08
N GLY A 30 4.17 -16.08 6.04
CA GLY A 30 2.77 -16.55 6.17
C GLY A 30 1.64 -15.54 5.88
N LYS A 31 1.91 -14.24 5.64
CA LYS A 31 0.85 -13.24 5.42
C LYS A 31 0.64 -12.94 3.93
N SER A 32 -0.61 -12.94 3.45
CA SER A 32 -0.90 -12.63 2.03
C SER A 32 -0.50 -11.19 1.68
N ALA A 33 -0.10 -10.97 0.42
CA ALA A 33 0.30 -9.64 -0.05
C ALA A 33 -0.84 -8.60 0.07
N ALA A 34 -2.10 -9.05 -0.12
CA ALA A 34 -3.29 -8.25 0.10
C ALA A 34 -3.40 -7.77 1.56
N LEU A 35 -3.12 -8.66 2.52
CA LEU A 35 -3.19 -8.30 3.93
C LEU A 35 -2.07 -7.34 4.33
N GLN A 36 -0.85 -7.53 3.80
CA GLN A 36 0.25 -6.60 4.04
C GLN A 36 -0.05 -5.19 3.51
N VAL A 37 -0.56 -5.06 2.28
CA VAL A 37 -0.88 -3.73 1.72
C VAL A 37 -2.05 -3.09 2.46
N MET A 38 -3.06 -3.87 2.87
CA MET A 38 -4.21 -3.32 3.57
C MET A 38 -3.90 -2.89 4.99
N GLU A 39 -3.00 -3.57 5.70
CA GLU A 39 -2.50 -3.09 7.00
C GLU A 39 -1.78 -1.76 6.86
N GLN A 40 -0.90 -1.66 5.87
CA GLN A 40 -0.17 -0.43 5.57
C GLN A 40 -1.12 0.74 5.25
N VAL A 41 -2.06 0.54 4.32
CA VAL A 41 -3.01 1.56 3.89
C VAL A 41 -3.97 1.92 5.03
N ALA A 42 -4.47 0.94 5.80
CA ALA A 42 -5.38 1.20 6.90
C ALA A 42 -4.71 2.00 8.04
N ILE A 43 -3.46 1.67 8.39
CA ILE A 43 -2.69 2.41 9.38
C ILE A 43 -2.47 3.86 8.92
N ALA A 44 -2.09 4.05 7.65
CA ALA A 44 -1.87 5.38 7.09
C ALA A 44 -3.18 6.20 7.06
N ALA A 45 -4.29 5.59 6.63
CA ALA A 45 -5.62 6.22 6.65
C ALA A 45 -6.03 6.64 8.06
N HIS A 46 -5.91 5.74 9.05
CA HIS A 46 -6.21 6.08 10.43
C HIS A 46 -5.34 7.25 10.93
N LYS A 47 -4.03 7.17 10.72
CA LYS A 47 -3.08 8.20 11.14
C LYS A 47 -3.42 9.56 10.51
N CYS A 48 -3.58 9.59 9.19
CA CYS A 48 -3.64 10.84 8.43
C CYS A 48 -5.02 11.47 8.37
N TRP A 49 -6.08 10.66 8.27
CA TRP A 49 -7.44 11.20 8.21
C TRP A 49 -8.04 11.41 9.60
N PHE A 50 -7.79 10.52 10.55
CA PHE A 50 -8.49 10.54 11.84
C PHE A 50 -7.62 11.00 13.01
N ALA A 51 -6.46 10.40 13.23
CA ALA A 51 -5.58 10.76 14.35
C ALA A 51 -5.00 12.17 14.20
N ALA A 52 -4.65 12.58 12.97
CA ALA A 52 -4.25 13.95 12.64
C ALA A 52 -5.42 14.94 12.57
N LYS A 53 -6.67 14.50 12.80
CA LYS A 53 -7.89 15.32 12.82
C LYS A 53 -8.13 16.12 11.55
N ASP A 54 -7.96 15.46 10.41
CA ASP A 54 -8.17 16.07 9.11
C ASP A 54 -9.61 16.62 8.98
N PRO A 55 -9.79 17.94 8.71
CA PRO A 55 -11.11 18.55 8.62
C PRO A 55 -12.02 17.87 7.59
N ALA A 56 -11.46 17.38 6.48
CA ALA A 56 -12.22 16.74 5.41
C ALA A 56 -12.89 15.43 5.86
N PHE A 57 -12.32 14.75 6.86
CA PHE A 57 -12.78 13.43 7.30
C PHE A 57 -13.59 13.44 8.59
N ARG A 58 -13.82 14.61 9.21
CA ARG A 58 -14.52 14.75 10.50
C ARG A 58 -15.94 14.17 10.51
N ALA A 59 -16.62 14.21 9.37
CA ALA A 59 -17.98 13.71 9.18
C ALA A 59 -18.06 12.17 9.11
N TYR A 60 -16.91 11.48 9.05
CA TYR A 60 -16.83 10.04 8.89
C TYR A 60 -16.12 9.37 10.05
N ARG A 61 -16.25 8.04 10.12
CA ARG A 61 -15.46 7.17 10.98
C ARG A 61 -14.97 6.00 10.17
N MET A 62 -13.81 5.48 10.58
CA MET A 62 -13.24 4.28 10.00
C MET A 62 -13.80 3.06 10.72
N ALA A 63 -14.47 2.18 9.99
CA ALA A 63 -14.82 0.85 10.45
C ALA A 63 -13.77 -0.13 9.93
N ASN A 64 -13.08 -0.80 10.83
CA ASN A 64 -12.01 -1.71 10.49
C ASN A 64 -12.53 -3.16 10.44
N GLU A 65 -12.48 -3.77 9.26
CA GLU A 65 -12.79 -5.19 9.03
C GLU A 65 -11.55 -5.96 8.55
N LEU A 66 -10.35 -5.59 9.02
CA LEU A 66 -9.09 -6.24 8.65
C LEU A 66 -9.05 -7.73 9.05
N ASN A 67 -9.83 -8.14 10.06
CA ASN A 67 -10.01 -9.55 10.45
C ASN A 67 -11.14 -10.26 9.67
N SER A 68 -11.42 -9.85 8.43
CA SER A 68 -12.32 -10.60 7.58
C SER A 68 -11.69 -11.96 7.22
N PHE A 69 -12.22 -13.04 7.79
CA PHE A 69 -11.88 -14.44 7.47
C PHE A 69 -12.14 -14.82 6.00
N SER A 70 -12.66 -13.89 5.18
CA SER A 70 -13.01 -14.07 3.78
C SER A 70 -11.84 -13.95 2.79
N GLY A 71 -10.61 -13.71 3.27
CA GLY A 71 -9.43 -13.52 2.40
C GLY A 71 -9.39 -12.15 1.69
N ARG A 72 -10.26 -11.22 2.11
CA ARG A 72 -10.40 -9.87 1.54
C ARG A 72 -10.34 -8.81 2.63
N PRO A 73 -9.13 -8.48 3.10
CA PRO A 73 -8.96 -7.42 4.09
C PRO A 73 -9.52 -6.10 3.55
N ARG A 74 -10.32 -5.42 4.37
CA ARG A 74 -10.95 -4.14 4.00
C ARG A 74 -11.08 -3.22 5.19
N PHE A 75 -11.22 -1.94 4.91
CA PHE A 75 -11.79 -0.97 5.84
C PHE A 75 -12.85 -0.14 5.13
N LEU A 76 -13.71 0.46 5.93
CA LEU A 76 -14.86 1.22 5.46
C LEU A 76 -14.81 2.62 6.07
N LEU A 77 -15.30 3.60 5.33
CA LEU A 77 -15.73 4.86 5.93
C LEU A 77 -17.25 4.90 6.03
N VAL A 78 -17.73 5.16 7.23
CA VAL A 78 -19.15 5.26 7.56
C VAL A 78 -19.45 6.65 8.15
N PRO A 79 -20.71 7.12 8.11
CA PRO A 79 -21.09 8.37 8.76
C PRO A 79 -20.76 8.36 10.26
N ALA A 80 -20.17 9.45 10.75
CA ALA A 80 -19.71 9.51 12.15
C ALA A 80 -20.83 9.42 13.20
N LYS A 81 -22.04 9.85 12.84
CA LYS A 81 -23.22 9.84 13.72
C LYS A 81 -24.11 8.62 13.52
N ASN A 82 -23.82 7.78 12.53
CA ASN A 82 -24.58 6.57 12.25
C ASN A 82 -23.63 5.50 11.71
N TYR A 83 -22.99 4.79 12.63
CA TYR A 83 -21.95 3.80 12.32
C TYR A 83 -22.51 2.54 11.63
N GLU A 84 -23.80 2.25 11.81
CA GLU A 84 -24.50 1.11 11.20
C GLU A 84 -25.02 1.42 9.79
N ALA A 85 -24.93 2.67 9.34
CA ALA A 85 -25.34 3.05 8.00
C ALA A 85 -24.44 2.40 6.93
N LYS A 86 -24.97 2.37 5.70
CA LYS A 86 -24.24 1.88 4.53
C LYS A 86 -22.87 2.59 4.40
N PRO A 87 -21.78 1.84 4.15
CA PRO A 87 -20.47 2.42 3.86
C PRO A 87 -20.50 3.42 2.70
N LEU A 88 -19.80 4.53 2.88
CA LEU A 88 -19.64 5.58 1.88
C LEU A 88 -18.31 5.45 1.11
N LEU A 89 -17.34 4.75 1.68
CA LEU A 89 -16.12 4.30 1.01
C LEU A 89 -15.80 2.89 1.49
N VAL A 90 -15.44 2.03 0.56
CA VAL A 90 -14.83 0.73 0.82
C VAL A 90 -13.45 0.74 0.21
N VAL A 91 -12.46 0.29 0.96
CA VAL A 91 -11.10 0.08 0.47
C VAL A 91 -10.72 -1.35 0.81
N GLN A 92 -10.32 -2.13 -0.19
CA GLN A 92 -10.03 -3.55 -0.03
C GLN A 92 -8.87 -4.01 -0.90
N ALA A 93 -8.33 -5.18 -0.59
CA ALA A 93 -7.44 -5.92 -1.47
C ALA A 93 -7.82 -7.40 -1.47
N GLU A 94 -7.49 -8.11 -2.54
CA GLU A 94 -7.82 -9.53 -2.70
C GLU A 94 -6.61 -10.36 -3.14
N GLY A 95 -6.59 -11.63 -2.70
CA GLY A 95 -5.67 -12.65 -3.20
C GLY A 95 -4.19 -12.42 -2.87
N ALA A 96 -3.34 -12.76 -3.83
CA ALA A 96 -1.87 -12.66 -3.72
C ALA A 96 -1.30 -11.33 -4.25
N SER A 97 -2.17 -10.38 -4.62
CA SER A 97 -1.75 -9.09 -5.17
C SER A 97 -1.71 -8.00 -4.10
N ARG A 98 -0.83 -7.01 -4.28
CA ARG A 98 -0.84 -5.74 -3.52
C ARG A 98 -1.79 -4.70 -4.13
N ARG A 99 -2.59 -5.07 -5.13
CA ARG A 99 -3.58 -4.17 -5.73
C ARG A 99 -4.63 -3.81 -4.69
N VAL A 100 -4.82 -2.50 -4.51
CA VAL A 100 -5.88 -1.95 -3.68
C VAL A 100 -7.00 -1.46 -4.60
N GLU A 101 -8.21 -1.84 -4.25
CA GLU A 101 -9.44 -1.40 -4.89
C GLU A 101 -10.21 -0.51 -3.92
N TYR A 102 -10.88 0.49 -4.47
CA TYR A 102 -11.69 1.42 -3.69
C TYR A 102 -12.93 1.81 -4.48
N PHE A 103 -14.06 1.87 -3.78
CA PHE A 103 -15.35 2.20 -4.37
C PHE A 103 -16.27 2.83 -3.33
N GLY A 104 -17.25 3.60 -3.80
CA GLY A 104 -18.31 4.16 -2.98
C GLY A 104 -18.58 5.65 -3.25
N PRO A 105 -19.69 6.19 -2.73
CA PRO A 105 -20.13 7.55 -2.98
C PRO A 105 -19.10 8.66 -2.71
N LEU A 106 -18.16 8.47 -1.78
CA LEU A 106 -17.14 9.50 -1.49
C LEU A 106 -16.18 9.75 -2.65
N LEU A 107 -16.08 8.82 -3.61
CA LEU A 107 -15.21 8.96 -4.77
C LEU A 107 -15.77 9.92 -5.83
N ASP A 108 -17.09 10.12 -5.84
CA ASP A 108 -17.77 11.00 -6.77
C ASP A 108 -17.95 12.43 -6.23
N ASP A 109 -17.62 12.63 -4.95
CA ASP A 109 -17.65 13.94 -4.29
C ASP A 109 -16.29 14.67 -4.40
N LYS A 110 -16.22 15.89 -3.89
CA LYS A 110 -15.01 16.72 -3.81
C LYS A 110 -13.83 16.02 -3.12
N LEU A 111 -14.10 15.03 -2.27
CA LEU A 111 -13.08 14.23 -1.61
C LEU A 111 -12.44 13.15 -2.48
N GLY A 112 -13.05 12.79 -3.61
CA GLY A 112 -12.64 11.65 -4.43
C GLY A 112 -11.18 11.73 -4.86
N GLY A 113 -10.77 12.86 -5.46
CA GLY A 113 -9.37 13.05 -5.89
C GLY A 113 -8.36 12.98 -4.73
N ARG A 114 -8.76 13.44 -3.53
CA ARG A 114 -7.92 13.36 -2.34
C ARG A 114 -7.79 11.93 -1.84
N ILE A 115 -8.91 11.20 -1.76
CA ILE A 115 -8.95 9.81 -1.33
C ILE A 115 -8.08 8.94 -2.25
N THR A 116 -8.25 9.07 -3.57
CA THR A 116 -7.49 8.27 -4.54
C THR A 116 -5.99 8.57 -4.50
N GLY A 117 -5.61 9.86 -4.41
CA GLY A 117 -4.21 10.27 -4.27
C GLY A 117 -3.55 9.78 -2.98
N ASP A 118 -4.28 9.83 -1.87
CA ASP A 118 -3.82 9.32 -0.58
C ASP A 118 -3.62 7.80 -0.61
N ILE A 119 -4.63 7.05 -1.07
CA ILE A 119 -4.54 5.59 -1.18
C ILE A 119 -3.39 5.19 -2.12
N ALA A 120 -3.27 5.80 -3.30
CA ALA A 120 -2.18 5.49 -4.24
C ALA A 120 -0.79 5.75 -3.63
N ARG A 121 -0.62 6.86 -2.91
CA ARG A 121 0.62 7.18 -2.21
C ARG A 121 0.92 6.14 -1.12
N TRP A 122 -0.07 5.78 -0.32
CA TRP A 122 0.11 4.79 0.74
C TRP A 122 0.36 3.39 0.20
N SER A 123 -0.36 2.94 -0.83
CA SER A 123 -0.16 1.63 -1.46
C SER A 123 1.24 1.45 -2.05
N SER A 124 1.89 2.54 -2.47
CA SER A 124 3.28 2.53 -2.98
C SER A 124 4.36 2.55 -1.89
N GLY A 125 3.99 2.65 -0.60
CA GLY A 125 4.92 2.60 0.52
C GLY A 125 5.17 3.95 1.21
N ASN A 126 4.72 5.06 0.62
CA ASN A 126 4.87 6.36 1.24
C ASN A 126 3.72 6.61 2.22
N ASN A 127 3.92 6.32 3.50
CA ASN A 127 2.91 6.46 4.56
C ASN A 127 2.75 7.89 5.10
N ALA A 128 3.26 8.91 4.40
CA ALA A 128 3.09 10.30 4.79
C ALA A 128 1.65 10.77 4.57
N CYS A 129 1.21 11.69 5.43
CA CYS A 129 -0.03 12.42 5.22
C CYS A 129 0.18 13.42 4.09
N ALA A 130 -0.85 13.67 3.29
CA ALA A 130 -0.80 14.77 2.35
C ALA A 130 -0.59 16.05 3.15
N SER A 131 0.32 16.92 2.70
CA SER A 131 0.40 18.27 3.22
C SER A 131 -0.99 18.89 3.05
N ASN A 132 -1.59 19.35 4.15
CA ASN A 132 -2.89 20.01 4.10
C ASN A 132 -2.76 21.21 3.15
N ALA A 133 -3.36 21.10 1.96
CA ALA A 133 -3.49 22.21 1.02
C ALA A 133 -4.67 23.10 1.45
#